data_AF-A0A931FW38-F1
#
_entry.id   AF-A0A931FW38-F1
#
_cell.length_a   1.000
_cell.length_b   1.000
_cell.length_c   1.000
_cell.angle_alpha   90.00
_cell.angle_beta   90.00
_cell.angle_gamma   90.00
#
_symmetry.space_group_name_H-M   'P 1'
#
loop_
_entity.id
_entity.type
_entity.pdbx_description
1 polymer ?
#
loop_
_entity_poly.entity_id
_entity_poly.type
_entity_poly.pdbx_seq_one_letter_code
_entity_poly.pdbx_strand_id
1 'polypeptide(L)'
;MDRDLLAACDLATALAVRAGRLQLERRDTLKMGAPKAHANDVVSDVDIASERLIVDAIHSAWPDDAVQAEEGHGRAGTSGWVWVIDPLDGTRNYISRTGPWSVCVALYHEDRARMAVVHDPAANEIFSAVDGGGAFLNGEPISASSGPPLDEALVGVSFQPNPRTKARAGRVIRELLPLVGDIRRLPAALNLVYQAAGRLDGGLALDTNLWDIAAGALIAREAGVVLGGHGPDFSTELTIGAAAPLWPALSERVRAFVNGNT
;
A
#
# COMPACT_ATOMS: atom_id res chain seq x y z
N MET A 1 3.20 -27.55 -3.55
CA MET A 1 2.09 -27.80 -2.59
C MET A 1 1.24 -26.55 -2.62
N ASP A 2 -0.06 -26.69 -2.85
CA ASP A 2 -0.97 -25.52 -2.77
C ASP A 2 -1.00 -25.02 -1.33
N ARG A 3 -0.75 -23.71 -1.16
CA ARG A 3 -0.82 -23.02 0.13
C ARG A 3 -2.29 -22.82 0.50
N ASP A 4 -2.62 -23.05 1.76
CA ASP A 4 -3.88 -22.58 2.32
C ASP A 4 -3.83 -21.04 2.45
N LEU A 5 -4.36 -20.35 1.44
CA LEU A 5 -4.35 -18.89 1.37
C LEU A 5 -5.32 -18.25 2.38
N LEU A 6 -6.36 -18.97 2.82
CA LEU A 6 -7.28 -18.49 3.85
C LEU A 6 -6.60 -18.52 5.21
N ALA A 7 -5.95 -19.63 5.57
CA ALA A 7 -5.15 -19.70 6.79
C ALA A 7 -4.01 -18.66 6.80
N ALA A 8 -3.39 -18.41 5.63
CA ALA A 8 -2.41 -17.34 5.48
C ALA A 8 -3.01 -15.95 5.73
N CYS A 9 -4.20 -15.68 5.17
CA CYS A 9 -4.93 -14.42 5.36
C CYS A 9 -5.34 -14.19 6.82
N ASP A 10 -5.82 -15.25 7.50
CA ASP A 10 -6.20 -15.20 8.91
C ASP A 10 -4.99 -14.86 9.80
N LEU A 11 -3.84 -15.50 9.55
CA LEU A 11 -2.62 -15.16 10.29
C LEU A 11 -2.19 -13.71 10.00
N ALA A 12 -2.14 -13.32 8.73
CA ALA A 12 -1.76 -11.96 8.32
C ALA A 12 -2.65 -10.91 8.98
N THR A 13 -3.96 -11.15 9.03
CA THR A 13 -4.94 -10.30 9.69
C THR A 13 -4.66 -10.17 11.19
N ALA A 14 -4.50 -11.31 11.88
CA ALA A 14 -4.20 -11.30 13.31
C ALA A 14 -2.88 -10.55 13.63
N LEU A 15 -1.86 -10.71 12.79
CA LEU A 15 -0.57 -10.03 12.94
C LEU A 15 -0.67 -8.53 12.67
N ALA A 16 -1.37 -8.12 11.60
CA ALA A 16 -1.59 -6.72 11.27
C ALA A 16 -2.37 -5.99 12.37
N VAL A 17 -3.38 -6.64 12.96
CA VAL A 17 -4.13 -6.11 14.12
C VAL A 17 -3.23 -5.98 15.35
N ARG A 18 -2.41 -7.00 15.65
CA ARG A 18 -1.51 -6.99 16.80
C ARG A 18 -0.42 -5.91 16.67
N ALA A 19 0.14 -5.73 15.47
CA ALA A 19 1.08 -4.66 15.17
C ALA A 19 0.41 -3.27 15.24
N GLY A 20 -0.79 -3.12 14.69
CA GLY A 20 -1.55 -1.87 14.78
C GLY A 20 -1.86 -1.48 16.23
N ARG A 21 -2.23 -2.44 17.07
CA ARG A 21 -2.41 -2.23 18.51
C ARG A 21 -1.11 -1.78 19.18
N LEU A 22 0.02 -2.42 18.87
CA LEU A 22 1.34 -2.02 19.38
C LEU A 22 1.67 -0.56 19.02
N GLN A 23 1.36 -0.15 17.79
CA GLN A 23 1.55 1.21 17.30
C GLN A 23 0.68 2.21 18.07
N LEU A 24 -0.60 1.91 18.26
CA LEU A 24 -1.50 2.76 19.05
C LEU A 24 -1.01 2.92 20.49
N GLU A 25 -0.57 1.83 21.15
CA GLU A 25 -0.08 1.85 22.52
C GLU A 25 1.23 2.64 22.69
N ARG A 26 2.13 2.58 21.70
CA ARG A 26 3.48 3.16 21.81
C ARG A 26 3.63 4.55 21.22
N ARG A 27 2.59 5.10 20.59
CA ARG A 27 2.64 6.40 19.92
C ARG A 27 3.06 7.55 20.84
N ASP A 28 2.68 7.50 22.11
CA ASP A 28 3.01 8.53 23.09
C ASP A 28 4.43 8.40 23.67
N THR A 29 5.05 7.24 23.51
CA THR A 29 6.38 6.92 24.07
C THR A 29 7.41 6.59 23.00
N LEU A 30 7.10 6.83 21.71
CA LEU A 30 7.95 6.46 20.59
C LEU A 30 9.32 7.13 20.69
N LYS A 31 10.36 6.41 20.25
CA LYS A 31 11.71 6.91 20.14
C LYS A 31 12.11 6.93 18.67
N MET A 32 12.56 8.09 18.21
CA MET A 32 13.07 8.25 16.86
C MET A 32 14.38 7.49 16.69
N GLY A 33 14.49 6.73 15.60
CA GLY A 33 15.75 6.18 15.12
C GLY A 33 16.55 7.20 14.30
N ALA A 34 17.72 6.77 13.84
CA ALA A 34 18.48 7.56 12.87
C ALA A 34 17.74 7.57 11.52
N PRO A 35 17.74 8.68 10.76
CA PRO A 35 17.20 8.70 9.40
C PRO A 35 17.86 7.61 8.54
N LYS A 36 17.08 6.91 7.70
CA LYS A 36 17.57 5.79 6.88
C LYS A 36 18.42 6.31 5.70
N ALA A 37 17.79 6.92 4.68
CA ALA A 37 18.51 7.42 3.50
C ALA A 37 18.62 8.97 3.42
N HIS A 38 17.64 9.70 3.95
CA HIS A 38 17.62 11.17 3.94
C HIS A 38 16.79 11.74 5.09
N ALA A 39 16.89 13.04 5.37
CA ALA A 39 16.21 13.70 6.51
C ALA A 39 14.68 13.48 6.56
N ASN A 40 14.06 13.13 5.42
CA ASN A 40 12.63 12.84 5.38
C ASN A 40 12.25 11.35 5.50
N ASP A 41 13.24 10.46 5.55
CA ASP A 41 13.12 9.00 5.63
C ASP A 41 13.37 8.60 7.08
N VAL A 42 12.29 8.51 7.83
CA VAL A 42 12.29 8.42 9.27
C VAL A 42 11.85 7.04 9.70
N VAL A 43 12.45 6.53 10.76
CA VAL A 43 12.10 5.27 11.40
C VAL A 43 11.97 5.51 12.90
N SER A 44 11.09 4.77 13.57
CA SER A 44 10.99 4.74 15.02
C SER A 44 11.24 3.33 15.57
N ASP A 45 11.44 3.25 16.88
CA ASP A 45 11.48 1.97 17.58
C ASP A 45 10.17 1.16 17.45
N VAL A 46 9.07 1.82 17.09
CA VAL A 46 7.77 1.20 16.83
C VAL A 46 7.75 0.46 15.48
N ASP A 47 8.36 1.02 14.43
CA ASP A 47 8.48 0.36 13.12
C ASP A 47 9.23 -0.97 13.30
N ILE A 48 10.40 -0.92 13.96
CA ILE A 48 11.25 -2.09 14.25
C ILE A 48 10.52 -3.13 15.10
N ALA A 49 9.81 -2.70 16.15
CA ALA A 49 9.08 -3.61 17.03
C ALA A 49 7.90 -4.28 16.33
N SER A 50 7.21 -3.54 15.44
CA SER A 50 6.10 -4.05 14.64
C SER A 50 6.60 -5.07 13.62
N GLU A 51 7.70 -4.78 12.91
CA GLU A 51 8.30 -5.71 11.96
C GLU A 51 8.70 -7.02 12.63
N ARG A 52 9.49 -6.95 13.71
CA ARG A 52 9.93 -8.16 14.43
C ARG A 52 8.77 -9.04 14.86
N LEU A 53 7.71 -8.43 15.38
CA LEU A 53 6.51 -9.15 15.79
C LEU A 53 5.89 -9.95 14.64
N ILE A 54 5.79 -9.34 13.45
CA ILE A 54 5.20 -9.97 12.27
C ILE A 54 6.14 -11.05 11.73
N VAL A 55 7.43 -10.71 11.52
CA VAL A 55 8.44 -11.63 10.95
C VAL A 55 8.62 -12.87 11.80
N ASP A 56 8.76 -12.73 13.13
CA ASP A 56 8.98 -13.87 14.02
C ASP A 56 7.77 -14.83 14.03
N ALA A 57 6.55 -14.29 13.95
CA ALA A 57 5.34 -15.09 13.90
C ALA A 57 5.18 -15.81 12.57
N ILE A 58 5.44 -15.14 11.44
CA ILE A 58 5.43 -15.76 10.11
C ILE A 58 6.45 -16.89 10.05
N HIS A 59 7.67 -16.65 10.49
CA HIS A 59 8.71 -17.68 10.45
C HIS A 59 8.43 -18.87 11.39
N SER A 60 7.71 -18.64 12.49
CA SER A 60 7.27 -19.72 13.36
C SER A 60 6.18 -20.59 12.71
N ALA A 61 5.28 -19.98 11.94
CA ALA A 61 4.19 -20.69 11.25
C ALA A 61 4.65 -21.34 9.93
N TRP A 62 5.53 -20.66 9.19
CA TRP A 62 6.04 -21.06 7.88
C TRP A 62 7.56 -20.83 7.79
N PRO A 63 8.35 -21.76 8.38
CA PRO A 63 9.80 -21.60 8.52
C PRO A 63 10.56 -21.56 7.20
N ASP A 64 10.02 -22.17 6.14
CA ASP A 64 10.66 -22.26 4.82
C ASP A 64 10.33 -21.06 3.91
N ASP A 65 9.43 -20.15 4.33
CA ASP A 65 9.05 -18.99 3.53
C ASP A 65 10.07 -17.85 3.68
N ALA A 66 10.28 -17.12 2.59
CA ALA A 66 11.07 -15.91 2.62
C ALA A 66 10.23 -14.75 3.17
N VAL A 67 10.90 -13.76 3.76
CA VAL A 67 10.30 -12.53 4.23
C VAL A 67 11.12 -11.35 3.72
N GLN A 68 10.50 -10.45 2.97
CA GLN A 68 11.02 -9.15 2.59
C GLN A 68 10.30 -8.09 3.42
N ALA A 69 11.05 -7.33 4.21
CA ALA A 69 10.49 -6.36 5.14
C ALA A 69 11.29 -5.05 5.10
N GLU A 70 10.59 -3.92 5.21
CA GLU A 70 11.15 -2.57 5.04
C GLU A 70 12.35 -2.28 5.94
N GLU A 71 12.29 -2.67 7.22
CA GLU A 71 13.29 -2.34 8.24
C GLU A 71 14.48 -3.31 8.25
N GLY A 72 14.54 -4.22 7.27
CA GLY A 72 15.69 -5.08 7.03
C GLY A 72 15.76 -6.32 7.93
N HIS A 73 14.70 -6.67 8.68
CA HIS A 73 14.64 -7.92 9.45
C HIS A 73 14.08 -9.10 8.62
N GLY A 74 14.05 -8.97 7.29
CA GLY A 74 13.68 -10.04 6.38
C GLY A 74 14.56 -11.29 6.52
N ARG A 75 14.06 -12.42 6.02
CA ARG A 75 14.75 -13.72 6.04
C ARG A 75 14.66 -14.38 4.67
N ALA A 76 15.74 -15.04 4.25
CA ALA A 76 15.70 -15.87 3.06
C ALA A 76 14.85 -17.12 3.32
N GLY A 77 14.21 -17.63 2.27
CA GLY A 77 13.41 -18.86 2.31
C GLY A 77 13.74 -19.77 1.14
N THR A 78 13.17 -20.98 1.18
CA THR A 78 13.42 -22.06 0.22
C THR A 78 12.14 -22.58 -0.42
N SER A 79 10.97 -22.21 0.08
CA SER A 79 9.67 -22.71 -0.38
C SER A 79 9.15 -22.09 -1.68
N GLY A 80 9.76 -20.99 -2.13
CA GLY A 80 9.28 -20.17 -3.25
C GLY A 80 8.18 -19.16 -2.88
N TRP A 81 7.73 -19.16 -1.62
CA TRP A 81 6.79 -18.18 -1.09
C TRP A 81 7.53 -17.03 -0.41
N VAL A 82 7.04 -15.81 -0.61
CA VAL A 82 7.64 -14.58 -0.08
C VAL A 82 6.59 -13.71 0.60
N TRP A 83 6.76 -13.46 1.88
CA TRP A 83 5.98 -12.48 2.63
C TRP A 83 6.60 -11.10 2.42
N VAL A 84 5.82 -10.14 1.94
CA VAL A 84 6.24 -8.75 1.75
C VAL A 84 5.53 -7.89 2.79
N ILE A 85 6.31 -7.19 3.63
CA ILE A 85 5.81 -6.52 4.82
C ILE A 85 6.26 -5.07 4.83
N ASP A 86 5.28 -4.17 4.97
CA ASP A 86 5.52 -2.81 5.48
C ASP A 86 4.89 -2.75 6.87
N PRO A 87 5.69 -2.70 7.95
CA PRO A 87 5.16 -2.69 9.30
C PRO A 87 4.41 -1.39 9.61
N LEU A 88 4.68 -0.29 8.89
CA LEU A 88 4.14 1.03 9.17
C LEU A 88 4.23 1.94 7.92
N ASP A 89 3.31 1.76 6.97
CA ASP A 89 3.20 2.65 5.80
C ASP A 89 2.63 4.00 6.27
N GLY A 90 3.41 5.06 6.12
CA GLY A 90 3.06 6.39 6.60
C GLY A 90 3.71 6.76 7.93
N THR A 91 4.93 6.30 8.22
CA THR A 91 5.72 6.66 9.42
C THR A 91 5.70 8.15 9.75
N ARG A 92 5.76 9.01 8.73
CA ARG A 92 5.63 10.46 8.92
C ARG A 92 4.29 10.84 9.55
N ASN A 93 3.17 10.35 9.02
CA ASN A 93 1.83 10.62 9.55
C ASN A 93 1.66 10.09 10.98
N TYR A 94 2.23 8.91 11.24
CA TYR A 94 2.24 8.31 12.57
C TYR A 94 2.95 9.20 13.59
N ILE A 95 4.19 9.62 13.29
CA ILE A 95 5.02 10.47 14.15
C ILE A 95 4.41 11.87 14.33
N SER A 96 3.96 12.50 13.25
CA SER A 96 3.42 13.88 13.30
C SER A 96 2.00 13.97 13.84
N ARG A 97 1.30 12.84 13.99
CA ARG A 97 -0.10 12.79 14.44
C ARG A 97 -1.11 13.41 13.47
N THR A 98 -0.79 13.43 12.17
CA THR A 98 -1.55 14.21 11.18
C THR A 98 -2.41 13.40 10.22
N GLY A 99 -2.29 12.08 10.17
CA GLY A 99 -3.01 11.34 9.15
C GLY A 99 -3.00 9.85 9.39
N PRO A 100 -3.67 9.09 8.50
CA PRO A 100 -3.74 7.67 8.63
C PRO A 100 -2.37 7.05 8.28
N TRP A 101 -2.16 5.84 8.78
CA TRP A 101 -1.03 4.96 8.51
C TRP A 101 -1.56 3.54 8.48
N SER A 102 -0.78 2.60 7.95
CA SER A 102 -1.23 1.20 7.87
C SER A 102 -0.14 0.18 8.14
N VAL A 103 -0.55 -1.01 8.54
CA VAL A 103 0.27 -2.22 8.52
C VAL A 103 -0.08 -3.01 7.27
N CYS A 104 0.92 -3.35 6.45
CA CYS A 104 0.72 -4.00 5.16
C CYS A 104 1.42 -5.36 5.14
N VAL A 105 0.68 -6.40 4.78
CA VAL A 105 1.20 -7.76 4.64
C VAL A 105 0.70 -8.34 3.33
N ALA A 106 1.60 -8.78 2.46
CA ALA A 106 1.27 -9.51 1.25
C ALA A 106 2.04 -10.83 1.20
N LEU A 107 1.45 -11.83 0.55
CA LEU A 107 2.09 -13.12 0.31
C LEU A 107 2.19 -13.34 -1.20
N TYR A 108 3.41 -13.54 -1.68
CA TYR A 108 3.74 -13.82 -3.06
C TYR A 108 4.10 -15.29 -3.23
N HIS A 109 3.74 -15.82 -4.39
CA HIS A 109 4.34 -17.02 -4.94
C HIS A 109 4.86 -16.66 -6.31
N GLU A 110 6.16 -16.91 -6.54
CA GLU A 110 6.87 -16.39 -7.72
C GLU A 110 6.71 -14.85 -7.79
N ASP A 111 6.21 -14.33 -8.90
CA ASP A 111 6.02 -12.93 -9.24
C ASP A 111 4.57 -12.46 -9.04
N ARG A 112 3.72 -13.27 -8.39
CA ARG A 112 2.29 -12.97 -8.19
C ARG A 112 1.92 -12.88 -6.72
N ALA A 113 1.26 -11.77 -6.35
CA ALA A 113 0.57 -11.65 -5.07
C ALA A 113 -0.62 -12.63 -5.01
N ARG A 114 -0.70 -13.41 -3.94
CA ARG A 114 -1.72 -14.45 -3.73
C ARG A 114 -2.67 -14.13 -2.57
N MET A 115 -2.21 -13.36 -1.59
CA MET A 115 -2.99 -12.88 -0.45
C MET A 115 -2.46 -11.53 0.00
N ALA A 116 -3.33 -10.66 0.49
CA ALA A 116 -2.98 -9.35 1.02
C ALA A 116 -3.88 -8.94 2.18
N VAL A 117 -3.28 -8.21 3.12
CA VAL A 117 -3.95 -7.52 4.23
C VAL A 117 -3.35 -6.12 4.37
N VAL A 118 -4.21 -5.12 4.51
CA VAL A 118 -3.85 -3.75 4.91
C VAL A 118 -4.72 -3.37 6.10
N HIS A 119 -4.12 -3.04 7.23
CA HIS A 119 -4.83 -2.61 8.43
C HIS A 119 -4.56 -1.13 8.70
N ASP A 120 -5.59 -0.29 8.73
CA ASP A 120 -5.56 1.08 9.24
C ASP A 120 -5.93 1.06 10.74
N PRO A 121 -4.95 1.19 11.66
CA PRO A 121 -5.24 1.09 13.09
C PRO A 121 -6.02 2.29 13.62
N ALA A 122 -5.93 3.45 12.97
CA ALA A 122 -6.63 4.66 13.41
C ALA A 122 -8.13 4.58 13.10
N ALA A 123 -8.47 4.01 11.94
CA ALA A 123 -9.85 3.80 11.52
C ALA A 123 -10.44 2.47 12.03
N ASN A 124 -9.60 1.56 12.54
CA ASN A 124 -9.96 0.17 12.86
C ASN A 124 -10.59 -0.53 11.63
N GLU A 125 -9.87 -0.43 10.51
CA GLU A 125 -10.29 -0.96 9.22
C GLU A 125 -9.27 -1.96 8.69
N ILE A 126 -9.73 -3.16 8.37
CA ILE A 126 -8.94 -4.26 7.84
C ILE A 126 -9.42 -4.52 6.42
N PHE A 127 -8.57 -4.20 5.46
CA PHE A 127 -8.76 -4.55 4.06
C PHE A 127 -8.04 -5.86 3.77
N SER A 128 -8.70 -6.79 3.11
CA SER A 128 -8.11 -8.11 2.81
C SER A 128 -8.55 -8.64 1.46
N ALA A 129 -7.69 -9.42 0.82
CA ALA A 129 -8.02 -10.12 -0.40
C ALA A 129 -7.19 -11.40 -0.55
N VAL A 130 -7.77 -12.39 -1.23
CA VAL A 130 -7.09 -13.57 -1.75
C VAL A 130 -7.29 -13.57 -3.26
N ASP A 131 -6.28 -13.97 -4.01
CA ASP A 131 -6.29 -14.00 -5.47
C ASP A 131 -7.47 -14.84 -6.01
N GLY A 132 -8.37 -14.21 -6.75
CA GLY A 132 -9.63 -14.78 -7.25
C GLY A 132 -10.75 -14.91 -6.21
N GLY A 133 -10.55 -14.40 -4.99
CA GLY A 133 -11.49 -14.48 -3.88
C GLY A 133 -12.27 -13.19 -3.62
N GLY A 134 -11.98 -12.10 -4.33
CA GLY A 134 -12.55 -10.79 -4.07
C GLY A 134 -11.86 -10.02 -2.94
N ALA A 135 -12.30 -8.78 -2.75
CA ALA A 135 -11.77 -7.87 -1.73
C ALA A 135 -12.82 -7.60 -0.64
N PHE A 136 -12.34 -7.43 0.58
CA PHE A 136 -13.18 -7.25 1.76
C PHE A 136 -12.66 -6.10 2.64
N LEU A 137 -13.58 -5.39 3.30
CA LEU A 137 -13.33 -4.45 4.38
C LEU A 137 -14.04 -4.98 5.63
N ASN A 138 -13.28 -5.31 6.68
CA ASN A 138 -13.81 -5.86 7.93
C ASN A 138 -14.70 -7.10 7.71
N GLY A 139 -14.38 -7.92 6.71
CA GLY A 139 -15.13 -9.12 6.34
C GLY A 139 -16.31 -8.88 5.38
N GLU A 140 -16.68 -7.63 5.11
CA GLU A 140 -17.74 -7.29 4.16
C GLU A 140 -17.15 -7.04 2.76
N PRO A 141 -17.77 -7.56 1.67
CA PRO A 141 -17.25 -7.40 0.32
C PRO A 141 -17.27 -5.93 -0.11
N ILE A 142 -16.23 -5.52 -0.82
CA ILE A 142 -16.08 -4.16 -1.38
C ILE A 142 -15.83 -4.20 -2.88
N SER A 143 -16.12 -3.07 -3.54
CA SER A 143 -15.87 -2.87 -4.96
C SER A 143 -15.42 -1.45 -5.24
N ALA A 144 -14.66 -1.28 -6.33
CA ALA A 144 -14.30 0.03 -6.87
C ALA A 144 -15.55 0.90 -7.14
N SER A 145 -15.34 2.22 -7.24
CA SER A 145 -16.42 3.15 -7.54
C SER A 145 -16.97 2.95 -8.97
N SER A 146 -18.07 3.63 -9.29
CA SER A 146 -18.67 3.59 -10.63
C SER A 146 -17.80 4.26 -11.70
N GLY A 147 -16.71 4.94 -11.34
CA GLY A 147 -15.86 5.69 -12.28
C GLY A 147 -16.55 6.93 -12.84
N PRO A 148 -16.64 8.02 -12.05
CA PRO A 148 -17.20 9.28 -12.53
C PRO A 148 -16.34 9.89 -13.65
N PRO A 149 -16.87 10.91 -14.36
CA PRO A 149 -16.07 11.76 -15.24
C PRO A 149 -14.82 12.32 -14.53
N LEU A 150 -13.77 12.59 -15.31
CA LEU A 150 -12.47 12.98 -14.76
C LEU A 150 -12.56 14.22 -13.85
N ASP A 151 -13.35 15.21 -14.24
CA ASP A 151 -13.56 16.49 -13.54
C ASP A 151 -14.36 16.38 -12.24
N GLU A 152 -14.98 15.23 -11.98
CA GLU A 152 -15.66 14.90 -10.72
C GLU A 152 -14.84 13.95 -9.84
N ALA A 153 -13.81 13.31 -10.41
CA ALA A 153 -13.08 12.23 -9.75
C ALA A 153 -12.25 12.69 -8.55
N LEU A 154 -12.29 11.91 -7.46
CA LEU A 154 -11.38 12.05 -6.31
C LEU A 154 -10.14 11.18 -6.51
N VAL A 155 -8.98 11.82 -6.63
CA VAL A 155 -7.72 11.14 -6.97
C VAL A 155 -6.74 11.10 -5.80
N GLY A 156 -6.26 9.90 -5.46
CA GLY A 156 -5.19 9.72 -4.47
C GLY A 156 -3.78 9.89 -5.04
N VAL A 157 -2.89 10.56 -4.32
CA VAL A 157 -1.48 10.74 -4.73
C VAL A 157 -0.54 10.30 -3.61
N SER A 158 0.28 9.28 -3.89
CA SER A 158 1.31 8.73 -3.00
C SER A 158 2.69 8.85 -3.64
N PHE A 159 3.75 9.04 -2.84
CA PHE A 159 5.12 9.17 -3.35
C PHE A 159 6.17 9.13 -2.22
N GLN A 160 7.36 8.63 -2.50
CA GLN A 160 8.49 8.68 -1.55
C GLN A 160 8.96 10.13 -1.30
N PRO A 161 9.40 10.50 -0.09
CA PRO A 161 9.59 11.90 0.29
C PRO A 161 10.95 12.49 -0.12
N ASN A 162 11.71 11.81 -0.98
CA ASN A 162 12.97 12.30 -1.51
C ASN A 162 12.77 13.52 -2.45
N PRO A 163 13.73 14.45 -2.55
CA PRO A 163 13.57 15.68 -3.34
C PRO A 163 13.21 15.46 -4.82
N ARG A 164 13.81 14.45 -5.46
CA ARG A 164 13.60 14.15 -6.89
C ARG A 164 12.15 13.73 -7.15
N THR A 165 11.67 12.78 -6.35
CA THR A 165 10.29 12.29 -6.42
C THR A 165 9.29 13.38 -6.08
N LYS A 166 9.55 14.22 -5.06
CA LYS A 166 8.69 15.37 -4.73
C LYS A 166 8.57 16.37 -5.89
N ALA A 167 9.65 16.63 -6.62
CA ALA A 167 9.61 17.51 -7.79
C ALA A 167 8.76 16.91 -8.92
N ARG A 168 8.85 15.59 -9.16
CA ARG A 168 8.01 14.86 -10.11
C ARG A 168 6.54 14.89 -9.71
N ALA A 169 6.23 14.56 -8.46
CA ALA A 169 4.89 14.61 -7.92
C ALA A 169 4.30 16.02 -7.96
N GLY A 170 5.07 17.05 -7.62
CA GLY A 170 4.62 18.44 -7.69
C GLY A 170 4.20 18.87 -9.09
N ARG A 171 4.90 18.39 -10.14
CA ARG A 171 4.46 18.59 -11.53
C ARG A 171 3.15 17.89 -11.81
N VAL A 172 3.04 16.60 -11.49
CA VAL A 172 1.80 15.84 -11.74
C VAL A 172 0.61 16.47 -11.02
N ILE A 173 0.77 16.85 -9.75
CA ILE A 173 -0.28 17.52 -8.97
C ILE A 173 -0.68 18.84 -9.63
N ARG A 174 0.29 19.67 -10.04
CA ARG A 174 0.02 20.96 -10.70
C ARG A 174 -0.83 20.79 -11.97
N GLU A 175 -0.49 19.82 -12.81
CA GLU A 175 -1.20 19.60 -14.08
C GLU A 175 -2.54 18.88 -13.90
N LEU A 176 -2.64 17.96 -12.93
CA LEU A 176 -3.82 17.12 -12.72
C LEU A 176 -4.91 17.84 -11.92
N LEU A 177 -4.55 18.64 -10.91
CA LEU A 177 -5.48 19.32 -10.02
C LEU A 177 -6.59 20.11 -10.75
N PRO A 178 -6.33 20.89 -11.83
CA PRO A 178 -7.41 21.61 -12.53
C PRO A 178 -8.32 20.71 -13.38
N LEU A 179 -7.97 19.43 -13.56
CA LEU A 179 -8.71 18.47 -14.39
C LEU A 179 -9.58 17.51 -13.59
N VAL A 180 -9.40 17.45 -12.27
CA VAL A 180 -10.07 16.48 -11.39
C VAL A 180 -10.88 17.19 -10.31
N GLY A 181 -11.81 16.46 -9.70
CA GLY A 181 -12.64 17.01 -8.63
C GLY A 181 -11.82 17.44 -7.42
N ASP A 182 -10.91 16.57 -6.96
CA ASP A 182 -9.97 16.89 -5.89
C ASP A 182 -8.83 15.87 -5.78
N ILE A 183 -7.79 16.20 -5.01
CA ILE A 183 -6.65 15.33 -4.73
C ILE A 183 -6.54 15.02 -3.23
N ARG A 184 -6.27 13.75 -2.89
CA ARG A 184 -5.95 13.30 -1.53
C ARG A 184 -4.50 12.85 -1.45
N ARG A 185 -3.73 13.42 -0.52
CA ARG A 185 -2.38 12.95 -0.22
C ARG A 185 -2.44 11.86 0.84
N LEU A 186 -2.10 10.62 0.46
CA LEU A 186 -2.21 9.44 1.33
C LEU A 186 -0.93 8.57 1.30
N PRO A 187 -0.68 7.76 2.35
CA PRO A 187 0.22 6.61 2.26
C PRO A 187 -0.15 5.68 1.10
N ALA A 188 0.81 4.91 0.59
CA ALA A 188 0.66 4.21 -0.69
C ALA A 188 -0.37 3.07 -0.62
N ALA A 189 -0.34 2.28 0.45
CA ALA A 189 -1.28 1.18 0.63
C ALA A 189 -2.69 1.71 0.83
N LEU A 190 -2.86 2.75 1.67
CA LEU A 190 -4.16 3.39 1.91
C LEU A 190 -4.75 4.02 0.65
N ASN A 191 -3.92 4.62 -0.20
CA ASN A 191 -4.37 5.13 -1.49
C ASN A 191 -5.01 4.02 -2.35
N LEU A 192 -4.38 2.85 -2.42
CA LEU A 192 -4.89 1.72 -3.22
C LEU A 192 -6.14 1.09 -2.61
N VAL A 193 -6.16 0.83 -1.30
CA VAL A 193 -7.34 0.19 -0.67
C VAL A 193 -8.54 1.13 -0.55
N TYR A 194 -8.33 2.45 -0.53
CA TYR A 194 -9.43 3.40 -0.62
C TYR A 194 -10.06 3.42 -2.02
N GLN A 195 -9.27 3.17 -3.08
CA GLN A 195 -9.83 2.90 -4.41
C GLN A 195 -10.63 1.60 -4.43
N ALA A 196 -10.10 0.54 -3.79
CA ALA A 196 -10.79 -0.74 -3.65
C ALA A 196 -12.14 -0.62 -2.94
N ALA A 197 -12.25 0.28 -1.98
CA ALA A 197 -13.48 0.56 -1.23
C ALA A 197 -14.38 1.64 -1.88
N GLY A 198 -14.05 2.11 -3.09
CA GLY A 198 -14.80 3.14 -3.80
C GLY A 198 -14.79 4.53 -3.13
N ARG A 199 -13.86 4.78 -2.20
CA ARG A 199 -13.68 6.09 -1.53
C ARG A 199 -12.86 7.05 -2.38
N LEU A 200 -12.04 6.50 -3.26
CA LEU A 200 -11.32 7.21 -4.31
C LEU A 200 -11.70 6.58 -5.64
N ASP A 201 -11.77 7.40 -6.68
CA ASP A 201 -12.11 6.94 -8.03
C ASP A 201 -10.88 6.46 -8.79
N GLY A 202 -9.71 6.95 -8.37
CA GLY A 202 -8.42 6.51 -8.86
C GLY A 202 -7.28 7.15 -8.09
N GLY A 203 -6.07 6.94 -8.56
CA GLY A 203 -4.88 7.44 -7.90
C GLY A 203 -3.59 7.04 -8.58
N LEU A 204 -2.49 7.56 -8.05
CA LEU A 204 -1.14 7.19 -8.44
C LEU A 204 -0.20 7.11 -7.25
N ALA A 205 0.82 6.26 -7.38
CA ALA A 205 1.97 6.18 -6.50
C ALA A 205 3.26 6.30 -7.30
N LEU A 206 4.20 7.12 -6.84
CA LEU A 206 5.47 7.42 -7.53
C LEU A 206 6.68 6.99 -6.71
N ASP A 207 7.60 6.28 -7.37
CA ASP A 207 8.90 5.87 -6.82
C ASP A 207 8.79 5.18 -5.44
N THR A 208 7.79 4.31 -5.26
CA THR A 208 7.55 3.52 -4.05
C THR A 208 8.50 2.33 -3.95
N ASN A 209 8.41 1.58 -2.86
CA ASN A 209 8.95 0.24 -2.73
C ASN A 209 7.88 -0.82 -3.01
N LEU A 210 8.28 -2.09 -3.09
CA LEU A 210 7.33 -3.19 -3.28
C LEU A 210 6.41 -3.32 -2.07
N TRP A 211 6.92 -3.21 -0.85
CA TRP A 211 6.14 -3.33 0.38
C TRP A 211 5.08 -2.23 0.54
N ASP A 212 5.34 -1.02 0.02
CA ASP A 212 4.37 0.08 -0.02
C ASP A 212 3.10 -0.24 -0.84
N ILE A 213 3.21 -1.05 -1.90
CA ILE A 213 2.13 -1.23 -2.90
C ILE A 213 1.62 -2.67 -3.00
N ALA A 214 2.40 -3.66 -2.60
CA ALA A 214 2.12 -5.08 -2.79
C ALA A 214 0.74 -5.49 -2.28
N ALA A 215 0.44 -5.17 -1.02
CA ALA A 215 -0.83 -5.54 -0.40
C ALA A 215 -2.00 -4.75 -1.00
N GLY A 216 -1.84 -3.43 -1.12
CA GLY A 216 -2.87 -2.55 -1.69
C GLY A 216 -3.22 -2.90 -3.14
N ALA A 217 -2.25 -3.29 -3.96
CA ALA A 217 -2.46 -3.60 -5.38
C ALA A 217 -3.29 -4.87 -5.57
N LEU A 218 -3.05 -5.94 -4.79
CA LEU A 218 -3.89 -7.13 -4.86
C LEU A 218 -5.33 -6.81 -4.44
N ILE A 219 -5.51 -6.11 -3.32
CA ILE A 219 -6.84 -5.72 -2.81
C ILE A 219 -7.58 -4.85 -3.83
N ALA A 220 -6.91 -3.87 -4.42
CA ALA A 220 -7.49 -3.01 -5.46
C ALA A 220 -7.93 -3.82 -6.69
N ARG A 221 -7.08 -4.74 -7.19
CA ARG A 221 -7.40 -5.58 -8.34
C ARG A 221 -8.61 -6.48 -8.07
N GLU A 222 -8.66 -7.12 -6.91
CA GLU A 222 -9.77 -8.01 -6.51
C GLU A 222 -11.09 -7.24 -6.30
N ALA A 223 -11.03 -5.93 -6.03
CA ALA A 223 -12.19 -5.04 -5.98
C ALA A 223 -12.62 -4.49 -7.35
N GLY A 224 -11.91 -4.81 -8.44
CA GLY A 224 -12.21 -4.33 -9.79
C GLY A 224 -11.54 -3.01 -10.19
N VAL A 225 -10.55 -2.53 -9.44
CA VAL A 225 -9.70 -1.39 -9.86
C VAL A 225 -8.78 -1.84 -10.99
N VAL A 226 -8.72 -1.07 -12.07
CA VAL A 226 -7.74 -1.27 -13.15
C VAL A 226 -6.41 -0.67 -12.71
N LEU A 227 -5.35 -1.48 -12.74
CA LEU A 227 -4.00 -1.07 -12.37
C LEU A 227 -3.09 -1.04 -13.60
N GLY A 228 -2.09 -0.16 -13.58
CA GLY A 228 -1.00 -0.15 -14.54
C GLY A 228 0.06 0.88 -14.18
N GLY A 229 1.06 1.07 -15.04
CA GLY A 229 2.17 1.98 -14.82
C GLY A 229 2.48 2.80 -16.06
N HIS A 230 3.75 2.87 -16.44
CA HIS A 230 4.16 3.42 -17.74
C HIS A 230 3.56 2.64 -18.91
N GLY A 231 3.35 1.35 -18.71
CA GLY A 231 2.67 0.45 -19.64
C GLY A 231 1.46 -0.24 -19.00
N PRO A 232 1.05 -1.42 -19.50
CA PRO A 232 -0.08 -2.17 -18.93
C PRO A 232 0.19 -2.63 -17.49
N ASP A 233 1.44 -2.92 -17.15
CA ASP A 233 1.82 -3.37 -15.81
C ASP A 233 2.23 -2.19 -14.93
N PHE A 234 1.82 -2.22 -13.66
CA PHE A 234 2.27 -1.28 -12.65
C PHE A 234 3.68 -1.63 -12.18
N SER A 235 4.39 -0.65 -11.64
CA SER A 235 5.70 -0.86 -11.03
C SER A 235 5.87 0.03 -9.80
N THR A 236 6.97 -0.20 -9.09
CA THR A 236 7.42 0.68 -8.00
C THR A 236 7.76 2.09 -8.47
N GLU A 237 8.13 2.29 -9.74
CA GLU A 237 8.38 3.63 -10.29
C GLU A 237 7.07 4.42 -10.52
N LEU A 238 6.04 3.73 -11.02
CA LEU A 238 4.73 4.30 -11.29
C LEU A 238 3.66 3.21 -11.15
N THR A 239 2.77 3.41 -10.18
CA THR A 239 1.51 2.68 -10.08
C THR A 239 0.38 3.67 -10.30
N ILE A 240 -0.57 3.32 -11.16
CA ILE A 240 -1.82 4.04 -11.42
C ILE A 240 -2.95 3.07 -11.14
N GLY A 241 -3.98 3.53 -10.44
CA GLY A 241 -5.22 2.80 -10.27
C GLY A 241 -6.42 3.67 -10.61
N ALA A 242 -7.49 3.07 -11.15
CA ALA A 242 -8.78 3.73 -11.31
C ALA A 242 -9.92 2.72 -11.47
N ALA A 243 -11.13 3.14 -11.13
CA ALA A 243 -12.35 2.50 -11.59
C ALA A 243 -12.33 2.36 -13.13
N ALA A 244 -12.83 1.24 -13.65
CA ALA A 244 -12.68 0.89 -15.06
C ALA A 244 -13.16 1.97 -16.06
N PRO A 245 -14.30 2.68 -15.83
CA PRO A 245 -14.72 3.75 -16.73
C PRO A 245 -13.80 4.99 -16.73
N LEU A 246 -13.17 5.30 -15.59
CA LEU A 246 -12.24 6.43 -15.45
C LEU A 246 -10.83 6.13 -15.98
N TRP A 247 -10.45 4.85 -15.99
CA TRP A 247 -9.10 4.40 -16.33
C TRP A 247 -8.50 5.01 -17.60
N PRO A 248 -9.19 5.06 -18.76
CA PRO A 248 -8.58 5.60 -19.98
C PRO A 248 -8.16 7.06 -19.82
N ALA A 249 -9.04 7.90 -19.26
CA ALA A 249 -8.79 9.33 -19.10
C ALA A 249 -7.71 9.61 -18.05
N LEU A 250 -7.78 8.96 -16.89
CA LEU A 250 -6.81 9.20 -15.81
C LEU A 250 -5.41 8.70 -16.19
N SER A 251 -5.30 7.47 -16.71
CA SER A 251 -4.00 6.87 -17.02
C SER A 251 -3.25 7.61 -18.13
N GLU A 252 -3.96 8.10 -19.16
CA GLU A 252 -3.38 8.94 -20.23
C GLU A 252 -2.75 10.22 -19.65
N ARG A 253 -3.52 10.96 -18.85
CA ARG A 253 -3.07 12.24 -18.25
C ARG A 253 -1.89 12.02 -17.31
N VAL A 254 -1.98 11.03 -16.42
CA VAL A 254 -0.90 10.73 -15.47
C VAL A 254 0.40 10.36 -16.22
N ARG A 255 0.34 9.50 -17.24
CA ARG A 255 1.52 9.14 -18.04
C ARG A 255 2.13 10.33 -18.75
N ALA A 256 1.31 11.21 -19.34
CA ALA A 256 1.78 12.43 -20.00
C ALA A 256 2.56 13.33 -19.02
N PHE A 257 1.97 13.61 -17.84
CA PHE A 257 2.56 14.51 -16.85
C PHE A 257 3.80 13.94 -16.18
N VAL A 258 3.83 12.63 -15.94
CA VAL A 258 5.00 11.92 -15.43
C VAL A 258 6.18 12.03 -16.39
N ASN A 259 5.93 11.87 -17.69
CA ASN A 259 6.97 11.89 -18.73
C ASN A 259 7.40 13.31 -19.14
N GLY A 260 6.73 14.35 -18.63
CA GLY A 260 7.03 15.74 -18.96
C GLY A 260 6.48 16.18 -20.31
N ASN A 261 5.53 15.44 -20.88
CA ASN A 261 4.79 15.83 -22.06
C ASN A 261 3.57 16.65 -21.59
N THR A 262 3.71 17.97 -21.58
CA THR A 262 2.60 18.93 -21.38
C THR A 262 2.07 19.41 -22.72
#